data_AF-X0L6U2-F1
#
_entry.id   AF-X0L6U2-F1
#
_cell.length_a   1.000
_cell.length_b   1.000
_cell.length_c   1.000
_cell.angle_alpha   90.00
_cell.angle_beta   90.00
_cell.angle_gamma   90.00
#
_symmetry.space_group_name_H-M   'P 1'
#
loop_
_entity.id
_entity.type
_entity.pdbx_description
1 polymer ?
#
loop_
_entity_poly.entity_id
_entity_poly.type
_entity_poly.pdbx_seq_one_letter_code
_entity_poly.pdbx_strand_id
1 'polypeptide(L)'
;MDYLCQAQIAVCITPIGEGIWTGYCFVDTYFQSKDERQCIEDYCDRGMQLDPFTTGKHDAELPILDPDDYFLTSLECQLLVFKDEWMNTAQRFKQRVETYVDGFEFALASKESQQPLAWLRHARRKLTELVVCLETTIDCWDNFTYPDHMQTRYGRQSMVSIEQTFAEVRNCLKELYNIRTLCDEHERTLNLHNIDEQYRISRMQAQVAESTQVLSCFLLYVVSPITLAAAILSMQEEAIPDFLGPTKLSFFLLTPMLILLVSLVARLVQHWDKVQLYMSHPGNWVQGRKRDVNLGIV
;
A
#
# COMPACT_ATOMS: atom_id res chain seq x y z
N MET A 1 -16.58 -2.85 -6.90
CA MET A 1 -16.02 -1.60 -6.35
C MET A 1 -16.56 -1.51 -4.95
N ASP A 2 -15.67 -1.54 -3.97
CA ASP A 2 -16.05 -1.52 -2.56
C ASP A 2 -15.96 -0.05 -2.10
N TYR A 3 -17.01 0.44 -1.44
CA TYR A 3 -17.10 1.82 -0.97
C TYR A 3 -17.26 1.84 0.55
N LEU A 4 -16.54 2.76 1.20
CA LEU A 4 -16.74 3.08 2.60
C LEU A 4 -17.44 4.43 2.67
N CYS A 5 -18.62 4.45 3.26
CA CYS A 5 -19.43 5.65 3.40
C CYS A 5 -19.41 6.13 4.84
N GLN A 6 -19.41 7.44 5.04
CA GLN A 6 -19.47 8.03 6.37
C GLN A 6 -20.93 8.37 6.67
N ALA A 7 -21.43 7.89 7.81
CA ALA A 7 -22.67 8.35 8.41
C ALA A 7 -22.38 9.37 9.50
N GLN A 8 -23.29 10.32 9.72
CA GLN A 8 -23.22 11.26 10.84
C GLN A 8 -24.55 11.24 11.59
N ILE A 9 -24.49 11.17 12.91
CA ILE A 9 -25.65 11.19 13.79
C ILE A 9 -25.43 12.29 14.82
N ALA A 10 -26.41 13.16 14.99
CA ALA A 10 -26.41 14.19 16.01
C ALA A 10 -27.76 14.19 16.74
N VAL A 11 -27.73 13.97 18.05
CA VAL A 11 -28.91 14.06 18.93
C VAL A 11 -28.70 15.22 19.88
N CYS A 12 -29.67 16.13 19.94
CA CYS A 12 -29.67 17.28 20.83
C CYS A 12 -31.03 17.40 21.49
N ILE A 13 -31.07 17.37 22.83
CA ILE A 13 -32.28 17.60 23.60
C ILE A 13 -32.03 18.82 24.49
N THR A 14 -32.89 19.82 24.34
CA THR A 14 -32.79 21.11 25.03
C THR A 14 -34.00 21.29 25.95
N PRO A 15 -33.81 21.20 27.28
CA PRO A 15 -34.88 21.51 28.23
C PRO A 15 -35.15 23.03 28.27
N ILE A 16 -36.43 23.41 28.24
CA ILE A 16 -36.90 24.79 28.31
C ILE A 16 -37.55 25.08 29.67
N GLY A 17 -38.15 24.06 30.29
CA GLY A 17 -38.76 24.11 31.62
C GLY A 17 -39.12 22.73 32.14
N GLU A 18 -39.82 22.65 33.27
CA GLU A 18 -40.30 21.37 33.82
C GLU A 18 -41.25 20.68 32.83
N GLY A 19 -40.82 19.53 32.30
CA GLY A 19 -41.60 18.74 31.34
C GLY A 19 -41.75 19.35 29.95
N ILE A 20 -41.05 20.45 29.64
CA ILE A 20 -41.05 21.08 28.31
C ILE A 20 -39.62 21.11 27.78
N TRP A 21 -39.41 20.43 26.66
CA TRP A 21 -38.11 20.33 26.01
C TRP A 21 -38.27 20.25 24.49
N THR A 22 -37.18 20.45 23.77
CA THR A 22 -37.12 20.32 22.31
C THR A 22 -36.00 19.38 21.92
N GLY A 23 -36.32 18.38 21.11
CA GLY A 23 -35.36 17.43 20.57
C GLY A 23 -35.07 17.68 19.08
N TYR A 24 -33.81 17.56 18.69
CA TYR A 24 -33.36 17.49 17.31
C TYR A 24 -32.51 16.21 17.13
N CYS A 25 -32.85 15.39 16.14
CA CYS A 25 -32.08 14.23 15.74
C CYS A 25 -31.81 14.33 14.25
N PHE A 26 -30.53 14.41 13.89
CA PHE A 26 -30.08 14.44 12.50
C PHE A 26 -29.33 13.16 12.22
N VAL A 27 -29.79 12.42 11.22
CA VAL A 27 -29.18 11.17 10.76
C VAL A 27 -28.88 11.33 9.27
N ASP A 28 -27.60 11.40 8.92
CA ASP A 28 -27.16 11.45 7.54
C ASP A 28 -26.85 10.04 7.02
N THR A 29 -27.78 9.50 6.23
CA THR A 29 -27.68 8.22 5.53
C THR A 29 -27.76 8.40 4.01
N TYR A 30 -27.10 9.43 3.47
CA TYR A 30 -27.13 9.75 2.04
C TYR A 30 -26.77 8.57 1.11
N PHE A 31 -26.00 7.60 1.62
CA PHE A 31 -25.49 6.45 0.87
C PHE A 31 -26.42 5.23 0.86
N GLN A 32 -27.47 5.21 1.69
CA GLN A 32 -28.44 4.11 1.69
C GLN A 32 -29.26 4.11 0.39
N SER A 33 -29.59 2.90 -0.10
CA SER A 33 -30.47 2.75 -1.26
C SER A 33 -31.88 3.25 -0.93
N LYS A 34 -32.70 3.55 -1.95
CA LYS A 34 -34.07 4.04 -1.72
C LYS A 34 -34.92 3.06 -0.91
N ASP A 35 -34.64 1.76 -1.04
CA ASP A 35 -35.39 0.69 -0.36
C ASP A 35 -34.92 0.47 1.08
N GLU A 36 -33.73 0.97 1.45
CA GLU A 36 -33.15 0.86 2.79
C GLU A 36 -33.16 2.19 3.56
N ARG A 37 -33.45 3.30 2.88
CA ARG A 37 -33.50 4.62 3.50
C ARG A 37 -34.73 4.71 4.40
N GLN A 38 -34.49 5.02 5.66
CA GLN A 38 -35.55 5.33 6.62
C GLN A 38 -36.40 6.50 6.11
N CYS A 39 -37.69 6.25 5.98
CA CYS A 39 -38.72 7.21 5.62
C CYS A 39 -39.66 7.42 6.82
N ILE A 40 -40.39 8.55 6.83
CA ILE A 40 -41.31 8.88 7.94
C ILE A 40 -42.39 7.80 8.06
N GLU A 41 -42.80 7.24 6.92
CA GLU A 41 -43.78 6.17 6.82
C GLU A 41 -43.34 4.89 7.54
N ASP A 42 -42.02 4.64 7.67
CA ASP A 42 -41.50 3.46 8.37
C ASP A 42 -41.76 3.51 9.88
N TYR A 43 -42.00 4.70 10.42
CA TYR A 43 -42.34 4.92 11.83
C TYR A 43 -43.86 4.97 12.06
N CYS A 44 -44.67 4.60 11.07
CA CYS A 44 -46.12 4.50 11.18
C CYS A 44 -46.56 3.07 10.85
N ASP A 45 -46.63 2.17 11.84
CA ASP A 45 -47.11 0.80 11.63
C ASP A 45 -48.54 0.64 12.14
N ARG A 46 -49.49 0.36 11.22
CA ARG A 46 -50.87 -0.06 11.55
C ARG A 46 -51.61 0.81 12.58
N GLY A 47 -51.35 2.12 12.56
CA GLY A 47 -51.97 3.09 13.45
C GLY A 47 -51.22 3.33 14.76
N MET A 48 -50.07 2.67 14.97
CA MET A 48 -49.12 2.98 16.03
C MET A 48 -48.03 3.89 15.46
N GLN A 49 -47.79 5.02 16.12
CA GLN A 49 -46.72 5.93 15.77
C GLN A 49 -45.48 5.59 16.59
N LEU A 50 -44.37 5.28 15.92
CA LEU A 50 -43.10 4.93 16.55
C LEU A 50 -42.20 6.16 16.62
N ASP A 51 -41.34 6.20 17.63
CA ASP A 51 -40.41 7.31 17.82
C ASP A 51 -39.14 7.15 16.95
N PRO A 52 -38.89 8.06 15.99
CA PRO A 52 -37.69 8.02 15.16
C PRO A 52 -36.38 8.23 15.94
N PHE A 53 -36.39 8.96 17.07
CA PHE A 53 -35.18 9.18 17.87
C PHE A 53 -34.68 7.86 18.50
N THR A 54 -35.61 6.97 18.77
CA THR A 54 -35.33 5.65 19.34
C THR A 54 -35.21 4.57 18.28
N THR A 55 -35.06 4.94 17.00
CA THR A 55 -34.97 4.01 15.86
C THR A 55 -36.23 3.14 15.72
N GLY A 56 -37.39 3.66 16.15
CA GLY A 56 -38.68 2.96 16.08
C GLY A 56 -38.90 1.94 17.20
N LYS A 57 -38.13 1.99 18.29
CA LYS A 57 -38.24 1.03 19.40
C LYS A 57 -39.30 1.41 20.44
N HIS A 58 -39.68 2.68 20.48
CA HIS A 58 -40.66 3.21 21.44
C HIS A 58 -41.88 3.78 20.73
N ASP A 59 -43.02 3.73 21.44
CA ASP A 59 -44.27 4.33 21.01
C ASP A 59 -44.20 5.86 21.21
N ALA A 60 -44.39 6.61 20.13
CA ALA A 60 -44.42 8.07 20.15
C ALA A 60 -45.68 8.61 20.84
N GLU A 61 -46.77 7.82 20.93
CA GLU A 61 -47.99 8.20 21.66
C GLU A 61 -47.83 8.04 23.18
N LEU A 62 -46.79 7.33 23.64
CA LEU A 62 -46.43 7.15 25.05
C LEU A 62 -45.03 7.71 25.33
N PRO A 63 -44.83 9.04 25.22
CA PRO A 63 -43.51 9.64 25.27
C PRO A 63 -42.89 9.58 26.66
N ILE A 64 -41.56 9.46 26.69
CA ILE A 64 -40.78 9.65 27.91
C ILE A 64 -40.79 11.16 28.21
N LEU A 65 -41.39 11.52 29.34
CA LEU A 65 -41.65 12.93 29.69
C LEU A 65 -40.40 13.64 30.21
N ASP A 66 -39.53 12.89 30.89
CA ASP A 66 -38.29 13.43 31.45
C ASP A 66 -37.25 13.61 30.32
N PRO A 67 -36.69 14.82 30.14
CA PRO A 67 -35.77 15.10 29.04
C PRO A 67 -34.45 14.32 29.15
N ASP A 68 -33.99 14.04 30.36
CA ASP A 68 -32.74 13.33 30.60
C ASP A 68 -32.90 11.84 30.30
N ASP A 69 -33.99 11.24 30.77
CA ASP A 69 -34.35 9.86 30.44
C ASP A 69 -34.60 9.70 28.93
N TYR A 70 -35.23 10.68 28.28
CA TYR A 70 -35.43 10.66 26.83
C TYR A 70 -34.11 10.75 26.06
N PHE A 71 -33.18 11.60 26.52
CA PHE A 71 -31.84 11.71 25.94
C PHE A 71 -31.07 10.41 26.07
N LEU A 72 -31.03 9.81 27.25
CA LEU A 72 -30.31 8.55 27.46
C LEU A 72 -30.92 7.41 26.65
N THR A 73 -32.24 7.33 26.57
CA THR A 73 -32.93 6.31 25.77
C THR A 73 -32.65 6.49 24.27
N SER A 74 -32.70 7.73 23.78
CA SER A 74 -32.37 8.05 22.39
C SER A 74 -30.91 7.71 22.10
N LEU A 75 -29.98 8.14 22.96
CA LEU A 75 -28.55 7.85 22.84
C LEU A 75 -28.28 6.34 22.84
N GLU A 76 -28.88 5.59 23.77
CA GLU A 76 -28.79 4.13 23.83
C GLU A 76 -29.22 3.49 22.50
N CYS A 77 -30.36 3.89 21.96
CA CYS A 77 -30.87 3.36 20.70
C CYS A 77 -29.93 3.65 19.52
N GLN A 78 -29.41 4.88 19.43
CA GLN A 78 -28.46 5.27 18.38
C GLN A 78 -27.11 4.57 18.53
N LEU A 79 -26.63 4.35 19.76
CA LEU A 79 -25.38 3.64 20.01
C LEU A 79 -25.44 2.16 19.62
N LEU A 80 -26.62 1.54 19.73
CA LEU A 80 -26.82 0.19 19.21
C LEU A 80 -26.65 0.12 17.69
N VAL A 81 -27.23 1.07 16.96
CA VAL A 81 -27.05 1.15 15.49
C VAL A 81 -25.59 1.44 15.14
N PHE A 82 -24.97 2.40 15.83
CA PHE A 82 -23.55 2.71 15.70
C PHE A 82 -22.69 1.45 15.87
N LYS A 83 -22.93 0.69 16.94
CA LYS A 83 -22.18 -0.53 17.21
C LYS A 83 -22.33 -1.55 16.08
N ASP A 84 -23.55 -1.81 15.63
CA ASP A 84 -23.82 -2.80 14.59
C ASP A 84 -23.15 -2.42 13.26
N GLU A 85 -23.18 -1.13 12.89
CA GLU A 85 -22.49 -0.63 11.69
C GLU A 85 -20.96 -0.76 11.79
N TRP A 86 -20.38 -0.48 12.97
CA TRP A 86 -18.95 -0.67 13.20
C TRP A 86 -18.53 -2.13 13.13
N MET A 87 -19.30 -3.03 13.75
CA MET A 87 -19.05 -4.47 13.70
C MET A 87 -19.15 -5.01 12.26
N ASN A 88 -20.18 -4.62 11.53
CA ASN A 88 -20.35 -4.97 10.11
C ASN A 88 -19.18 -4.45 9.27
N THR A 89 -18.74 -3.21 9.51
CA THR A 89 -17.58 -2.61 8.83
C THR A 89 -16.30 -3.40 9.12
N ALA A 90 -16.02 -3.72 10.39
CA ALA A 90 -14.86 -4.50 10.79
C ALA A 90 -14.87 -5.90 10.15
N GLN A 91 -16.03 -6.57 10.16
CA GLN A 91 -16.19 -7.88 9.54
C GLN A 91 -15.96 -7.84 8.02
N ARG A 92 -16.49 -6.84 7.33
CA ARG A 92 -16.29 -6.67 5.88
C ARG A 92 -14.81 -6.41 5.56
N PHE A 93 -14.14 -5.57 6.33
CA PHE A 93 -12.71 -5.33 6.17
C PHE A 93 -11.90 -6.61 6.39
N LYS A 94 -12.18 -7.35 7.46
CA LYS A 94 -11.54 -8.62 7.77
C LYS A 94 -11.64 -9.60 6.59
N GLN A 95 -12.86 -9.85 6.13
CA GLN A 95 -13.11 -10.76 5.01
C GLN A 95 -12.37 -10.34 3.74
N ARG A 96 -12.32 -9.03 3.44
CA ARG A 96 -11.63 -8.53 2.25
C ARG A 96 -10.12 -8.64 2.35
N VAL A 97 -9.56 -8.34 3.52
CA VAL A 97 -8.11 -8.49 3.76
C VAL A 97 -7.72 -9.97 3.72
N GLU A 98 -8.48 -10.87 4.34
CA GLU A 98 -8.24 -12.32 4.29
C GLU A 98 -8.32 -12.84 2.85
N THR A 99 -9.39 -12.52 2.11
CA THR A 99 -9.53 -12.91 0.69
C THR A 99 -8.35 -12.42 -0.15
N TYR A 100 -7.88 -11.21 0.13
CA TYR A 100 -6.73 -10.64 -0.56
C TYR A 100 -5.43 -11.38 -0.22
N VAL A 101 -5.18 -11.66 1.06
CA VAL A 101 -3.99 -12.38 1.53
C VAL A 101 -3.95 -13.78 0.95
N ASP A 102 -5.07 -14.51 0.99
CA ASP A 102 -5.18 -15.87 0.44
C ASP A 102 -5.01 -15.89 -1.08
N GLY A 103 -5.66 -14.95 -1.79
CA GLY A 103 -5.51 -14.82 -3.25
C GLY A 103 -4.11 -14.40 -3.68
N PHE A 104 -3.37 -13.73 -2.80
CA PHE A 104 -2.02 -13.28 -3.07
C PHE A 104 -0.99 -14.41 -3.00
N GLU A 105 -1.11 -15.35 -2.07
CA GLU A 105 -0.23 -16.54 -2.05
C GLU A 105 -0.29 -17.29 -3.40
N PHE A 106 -1.47 -17.35 -4.01
CA PHE A 106 -1.66 -17.91 -5.35
C PHE A 106 -1.03 -17.04 -6.45
N ALA A 107 -1.16 -15.71 -6.38
CA ALA A 107 -0.60 -14.78 -7.37
C ALA A 107 0.93 -14.66 -7.32
N LEU A 108 1.56 -14.83 -6.15
CA LEU A 108 3.02 -14.95 -6.03
C LEU A 108 3.56 -16.09 -6.89
N ALA A 109 2.84 -17.22 -6.94
CA ALA A 109 3.22 -18.35 -7.77
C ALA A 109 3.15 -18.03 -9.28
N SER A 110 2.34 -17.05 -9.69
CA SER A 110 2.11 -16.71 -11.10
C SER A 110 2.92 -15.50 -11.62
N LYS A 111 3.73 -14.83 -10.79
CA LYS A 111 4.55 -13.64 -11.13
C LYS A 111 3.75 -12.42 -11.64
N GLU A 112 2.43 -12.42 -11.50
CA GLU A 112 1.61 -11.27 -11.87
C GLU A 112 1.32 -10.37 -10.67
N SER A 113 1.79 -9.13 -10.80
CA SER A 113 1.10 -7.89 -10.42
C SER A 113 1.62 -7.10 -9.19
N GLN A 114 1.88 -5.82 -9.47
CA GLN A 114 2.13 -4.73 -8.51
C GLN A 114 0.81 -4.06 -8.04
N GLN A 115 -0.31 -4.30 -8.72
CA GLN A 115 -1.64 -3.80 -8.36
C GLN A 115 -2.15 -4.22 -6.96
N PRO A 116 -1.89 -5.45 -6.48
CA PRO A 116 -2.36 -5.91 -5.18
C PRO A 116 -1.83 -5.02 -4.03
N LEU A 117 -0.55 -4.65 -4.10
CA LEU A 117 0.14 -3.87 -3.08
C LEU A 117 -0.49 -2.48 -2.87
N ALA A 118 -1.00 -1.87 -3.95
CA ALA A 118 -1.63 -0.56 -3.89
C ALA A 118 -2.96 -0.61 -3.12
N TRP A 119 -3.75 -1.67 -3.31
CA TRP A 119 -4.99 -1.88 -2.57
C TRP A 119 -4.72 -2.09 -1.08
N LEU A 120 -3.75 -2.95 -0.73
CA LEU A 120 -3.42 -3.23 0.68
C LEU A 120 -2.99 -1.96 1.42
N ARG A 121 -2.15 -1.12 0.79
CA ARG A 121 -1.76 0.19 1.34
C ARG A 121 -2.95 1.13 1.53
N HIS A 122 -3.90 1.11 0.60
CA HIS A 122 -5.11 1.90 0.70
C HIS A 122 -6.00 1.40 1.84
N ALA A 123 -6.23 0.09 1.92
CA ALA A 123 -7.00 -0.55 2.98
C ALA A 123 -6.40 -0.25 4.36
N ARG A 124 -5.07 -0.38 4.51
CA ARG A 124 -4.34 -0.04 5.74
C ARG A 124 -4.53 1.41 6.18
N ARG A 125 -4.50 2.34 5.23
CA ARG A 125 -4.73 3.76 5.51
C ARG A 125 -6.14 3.99 6.03
N LYS A 126 -7.15 3.39 5.39
CA LYS A 126 -8.55 3.47 5.81
C LYS A 126 -8.79 2.81 7.16
N LEU A 127 -8.20 1.65 7.43
CA LEU A 127 -8.23 1.02 8.75
C LEU A 127 -7.61 1.93 9.83
N THR A 128 -6.53 2.65 9.52
CA THR A 128 -5.91 3.61 10.45
C THR A 128 -6.86 4.77 10.77
N GLU A 129 -7.51 5.34 9.75
CA GLU A 129 -8.52 6.40 9.92
C GLU A 129 -9.68 5.91 10.80
N LEU A 130 -10.17 4.69 10.56
CA LEU A 130 -11.24 4.06 11.32
C LEU A 130 -10.87 3.80 12.78
N VAL A 131 -9.67 3.25 13.02
CA VAL A 131 -9.14 3.00 14.37
C VAL A 131 -9.09 4.30 15.16
N VAL A 132 -8.49 5.36 14.60
CA VAL A 132 -8.36 6.66 15.29
C VAL A 132 -9.74 7.27 15.57
N CYS A 133 -10.68 7.16 14.63
CA CYS A 133 -12.04 7.65 14.82
C CYS A 133 -12.75 6.92 15.97
N LEU A 134 -12.63 5.60 16.03
CA LEU A 134 -13.26 4.78 17.07
C LEU A 134 -12.60 4.98 18.44
N GLU A 135 -11.27 5.07 18.49
CA GLU A 135 -10.52 5.45 19.69
C GLU A 135 -11.00 6.79 20.24
N THR A 136 -11.06 7.82 19.39
CA THR A 136 -11.51 9.16 19.79
C THR A 136 -12.94 9.11 20.34
N THR A 137 -13.80 8.29 19.74
CA THR A 137 -15.20 8.13 20.19
C THR A 137 -15.29 7.45 21.55
N ILE A 138 -14.48 6.40 21.78
CA ILE A 138 -14.39 5.73 23.08
C ILE A 138 -13.80 6.66 24.13
N ASP A 139 -12.73 7.41 23.80
CA ASP A 139 -12.11 8.38 24.71
C ASP A 139 -13.10 9.49 25.11
N CYS A 140 -13.92 9.96 24.16
CA CYS A 140 -14.99 10.91 24.46
C CYS A 140 -16.02 10.33 25.44
N TRP A 141 -16.37 9.05 25.31
CA TRP A 141 -17.26 8.36 26.24
C TRP A 141 -16.62 8.15 27.61
N ASP A 142 -15.37 7.69 27.67
CA ASP A 142 -14.66 7.42 28.93
C ASP A 142 -14.47 8.70 29.77
N ASN A 143 -14.42 9.86 29.12
CA ASN A 143 -14.35 11.17 29.78
C ASN A 143 -15.73 11.82 30.02
N PHE A 144 -16.82 11.16 29.60
CA PHE A 144 -18.16 11.68 29.81
C PHE A 144 -18.52 11.63 31.30
N THR A 145 -18.81 12.79 31.88
CA THR A 145 -19.24 12.88 33.28
C THR A 145 -20.75 12.71 33.34
N TYR A 146 -21.21 11.58 33.88
CA TYR A 146 -22.62 11.30 34.05
C TYR A 146 -23.22 12.18 35.17
N PRO A 147 -24.09 13.16 34.86
CA PRO A 147 -24.60 14.10 35.85
C PRO A 147 -25.56 13.45 36.85
N ASP A 148 -25.56 13.94 38.10
CA ASP A 148 -26.41 13.41 39.18
C ASP A 148 -27.91 13.48 38.87
N HIS A 149 -28.36 14.52 38.16
CA HIS A 149 -29.78 14.70 37.82
C HIS A 149 -30.30 13.62 36.86
N MET A 150 -29.42 12.97 36.10
CA MET A 150 -29.77 11.90 35.16
C MET A 150 -29.86 10.52 35.86
N GLN A 151 -29.45 10.40 37.14
CA GLN A 151 -29.40 9.13 37.88
C GLN A 151 -30.78 8.62 38.35
N THR A 152 -31.80 8.74 37.51
CA THR A 152 -33.11 8.12 37.74
C THR A 152 -32.97 6.58 37.66
N ARG A 153 -34.05 5.84 37.96
CA ARG A 153 -34.06 4.38 37.75
C ARG A 153 -33.88 4.04 36.26
N TYR A 154 -34.51 4.81 35.36
CA TYR A 154 -34.45 4.61 33.92
C TYR A 154 -33.08 4.99 33.38
N GLY A 155 -32.57 6.18 33.72
CA GLY A 155 -31.23 6.60 33.34
C GLY A 155 -30.14 5.63 33.77
N ARG A 156 -30.21 5.06 34.98
CA ARG A 156 -29.27 3.99 35.41
C ARG A 156 -29.33 2.75 34.52
N GLN A 157 -30.52 2.34 34.08
CA GLN A 157 -30.67 1.18 33.22
C GLN A 157 -30.09 1.44 31.83
N SER A 158 -30.41 2.60 31.23
CA SER A 158 -29.83 3.00 29.95
C SER A 158 -28.32 3.14 30.02
N MET A 159 -27.76 3.70 31.10
CA MET A 159 -26.31 3.76 31.28
C MET A 159 -25.64 2.39 31.32
N VAL A 160 -26.23 1.40 31.98
CA VAL A 160 -25.70 0.02 31.96
C VAL A 160 -25.69 -0.56 30.53
N SER A 161 -26.76 -0.32 29.78
CA SER A 161 -26.87 -0.75 28.37
C SER A 161 -25.85 -0.04 27.46
N ILE A 162 -25.64 1.25 27.67
CA ILE A 162 -24.64 2.04 26.95
C ILE A 162 -23.22 1.55 27.28
N GLU A 163 -22.91 1.31 28.55
CA GLU A 163 -21.60 0.76 28.95
C GLU A 163 -21.33 -0.61 28.33
N GLN A 164 -22.36 -1.47 28.27
CA GLN A 164 -22.26 -2.76 27.59
C GLN A 164 -22.00 -2.57 26.08
N THR A 165 -22.67 -1.62 25.46
CA THR A 165 -22.46 -1.26 24.05
C THR A 165 -21.01 -0.82 23.82
N PHE A 166 -20.46 0.06 24.67
CA PHE A 166 -19.06 0.47 24.57
C PHE A 166 -18.07 -0.65 24.86
N ALA A 167 -18.40 -1.62 25.72
CA ALA A 167 -17.58 -2.81 25.90
C ALA A 167 -17.48 -3.65 24.61
N GLU A 168 -18.57 -3.79 23.87
CA GLU A 168 -18.59 -4.45 22.55
C GLU A 168 -17.84 -3.64 21.49
N VAL A 169 -18.01 -2.32 21.47
CA VAL A 169 -17.27 -1.41 20.57
C VAL A 169 -15.76 -1.47 20.83
N ARG A 170 -15.31 -1.56 22.08
CA ARG A 170 -13.89 -1.75 22.42
C ARG A 170 -13.34 -3.08 21.89
N ASN A 171 -14.17 -4.13 21.80
CA ASN A 171 -13.76 -5.38 21.15
C ASN A 171 -13.66 -5.22 19.63
N CYS A 172 -14.61 -4.52 19.01
CA CYS A 172 -14.52 -4.15 17.59
C CYS A 172 -13.24 -3.35 17.28
N LEU A 173 -12.85 -2.41 18.14
CA LEU A 173 -11.58 -1.69 18.02
C LEU A 173 -10.36 -2.65 18.00
N LYS A 174 -10.33 -3.62 18.91
CA LYS A 174 -9.26 -4.65 18.94
C LYS A 174 -9.23 -5.46 17.64
N GLU A 175 -10.38 -5.80 17.08
CA GLU A 175 -10.45 -6.48 15.79
C GLU A 175 -9.88 -5.63 14.66
N LEU A 176 -10.22 -4.34 14.60
CA LEU A 176 -9.67 -3.41 13.61
C LEU A 176 -8.14 -3.30 13.72
N TYR A 177 -7.59 -3.27 14.94
CA TYR A 177 -6.14 -3.34 15.14
C TYR A 177 -5.53 -4.62 14.60
N ASN A 178 -6.14 -5.77 14.89
CA ASN A 178 -5.64 -7.06 14.42
C ASN A 178 -5.62 -7.12 12.88
N ILE A 179 -6.66 -6.60 12.22
CA ILE A 179 -6.73 -6.53 10.76
C ILE A 179 -5.62 -5.60 10.23
N ARG A 180 -5.41 -4.44 10.86
CA ARG A 180 -4.35 -3.51 10.48
C ARG A 180 -2.96 -4.15 10.63
N THR A 181 -2.70 -4.86 11.72
CA THR A 181 -1.42 -5.54 11.95
C THR A 181 -1.18 -6.63 10.91
N LEU A 182 -2.23 -7.36 10.51
CA LEU A 182 -2.16 -8.33 9.41
C LEU A 182 -1.76 -7.66 8.10
N CYS A 183 -2.32 -6.49 7.79
CA CYS A 183 -1.90 -5.71 6.62
C CYS A 183 -0.43 -5.28 6.68
N ASP A 184 0.05 -4.83 7.86
CA ASP A 184 1.45 -4.41 8.07
C ASP A 184 2.42 -5.58 7.90
N GLU A 185 2.10 -6.75 8.47
CA GLU A 185 2.91 -7.96 8.36
C GLU A 185 2.98 -8.43 6.90
N HIS A 186 1.83 -8.47 6.22
CA HIS A 186 1.79 -8.88 4.82
C HIS A 186 2.52 -7.90 3.90
N GLU A 187 2.39 -6.58 4.11
CA GLU A 187 3.18 -5.58 3.37
C GLU A 187 4.69 -5.78 3.57
N ARG A 188 5.11 -6.18 4.77
CA ARG A 188 6.53 -6.44 5.06
C ARG A 188 7.04 -7.67 4.32
N THR A 189 6.28 -8.75 4.33
CA THR A 189 6.59 -10.00 3.60
C THR A 189 6.69 -9.74 2.09
N LEU A 190 5.78 -8.94 1.54
CA LEU A 190 5.78 -8.50 0.15
C LEU A 190 7.07 -7.76 -0.24
N ASN A 191 7.48 -6.80 0.59
CA ASN A 191 8.68 -6.02 0.32
C ASN A 191 9.93 -6.90 0.34
N LEU A 192 10.02 -7.84 1.28
CA LEU A 192 11.14 -8.80 1.35
C LEU A 192 11.18 -9.70 0.11
N HIS A 193 10.04 -10.24 -0.32
CA HIS A 193 9.98 -11.08 -1.52
C HIS A 193 10.38 -10.32 -2.79
N ASN A 194 9.91 -9.08 -2.95
CA ASN A 194 10.29 -8.24 -4.09
C ASN A 194 11.80 -7.91 -4.11
N ILE A 195 12.41 -7.69 -2.95
CA ILE A 195 13.86 -7.46 -2.83
C ILE A 195 14.64 -8.71 -3.25
N ASP A 196 14.21 -9.90 -2.80
CA ASP A 196 14.85 -11.16 -3.15
C ASP A 196 14.77 -11.45 -4.66
N GLU A 197 13.60 -11.26 -5.27
CA GLU A 197 13.42 -11.41 -6.72
C GLU A 197 14.27 -10.39 -7.51
N GLN A 198 14.35 -9.13 -7.06
CA GLN A 198 15.23 -8.14 -7.68
C GLN A 198 16.71 -8.53 -7.57
N TYR A 199 17.12 -9.06 -6.42
CA TYR A 199 18.48 -9.56 -6.23
C TYR A 199 18.77 -10.76 -7.15
N ARG A 200 17.83 -11.69 -7.28
CA ARG A 200 17.92 -12.85 -8.18
C ARG A 200 18.03 -12.42 -9.65
N ILE A 201 17.21 -11.47 -10.09
CA ILE A 201 17.27 -10.88 -11.44
C ILE A 201 18.63 -10.20 -11.67
N SER A 202 19.09 -9.41 -10.71
CA SER A 202 20.38 -8.71 -10.81
C SER A 202 21.55 -9.68 -10.94
N ARG A 203 21.54 -10.79 -10.19
CA ARG A 203 22.54 -11.85 -10.32
C ARG A 203 22.50 -12.54 -11.68
N MET A 204 21.30 -12.83 -12.20
CA MET A 204 21.15 -13.41 -13.54
C MET A 204 21.66 -12.44 -14.61
N GLN A 205 21.35 -11.15 -14.50
CA GLN A 205 21.86 -10.12 -15.40
C GLN A 205 23.39 -10.01 -15.36
N ALA A 206 24.00 -10.07 -14.16
CA ALA A 206 25.45 -10.08 -14.03
C ALA A 206 26.09 -11.30 -14.71
N GLN A 207 25.50 -12.49 -14.53
CA GLN A 207 25.98 -13.71 -15.18
C GLN A 207 25.80 -13.68 -16.71
N VAL A 208 24.66 -13.16 -17.19
CA VAL A 208 24.43 -12.96 -18.63
C VAL A 208 25.36 -11.90 -19.21
N ALA A 209 25.66 -10.83 -18.47
CA ALA A 209 26.62 -9.82 -18.90
C ALA A 209 28.03 -10.40 -19.03
N GLU A 210 28.47 -11.23 -18.07
CA GLU A 210 29.75 -11.92 -18.12
C GLU A 210 29.84 -12.86 -19.34
N SER A 211 28.82 -13.69 -19.57
CA SER A 211 28.81 -14.60 -20.72
C SER A 211 28.73 -13.85 -22.07
N THR A 212 27.96 -12.76 -22.12
CA THR A 212 27.87 -11.89 -23.31
C THR A 212 29.19 -11.18 -23.57
N GLN A 213 29.91 -10.76 -22.53
CA GLN A 213 31.23 -10.15 -22.67
C GLN A 213 32.25 -11.14 -23.26
N VAL A 214 32.27 -12.38 -22.76
CA VAL A 214 33.14 -13.45 -23.30
C VAL A 214 32.79 -13.75 -24.77
N LEU A 215 31.50 -13.89 -25.09
CA LEU A 215 31.04 -14.11 -26.45
C LEU A 215 31.40 -12.95 -27.39
N SER A 216 31.25 -11.71 -26.92
CA SER A 216 31.60 -10.50 -27.68
C SER A 216 33.10 -10.45 -27.97
N CYS A 217 33.94 -10.76 -26.98
CA CYS A 217 35.39 -10.89 -27.18
C CYS A 217 35.71 -11.97 -28.22
N PHE A 218 35.08 -13.14 -28.15
CA PHE A 218 35.29 -14.21 -29.12
C PHE A 218 34.92 -13.80 -30.54
N LEU A 219 33.74 -13.19 -30.73
CA LEU A 219 33.30 -12.69 -32.04
C LEU A 219 34.24 -11.63 -32.60
N LEU A 220 34.67 -10.67 -31.77
CA LEU A 220 35.49 -9.55 -32.20
C LEU A 220 36.94 -9.96 -32.51
N TYR A 221 37.56 -10.82 -31.70
CA TYR A 221 38.96 -11.19 -31.88
C TYR A 221 39.19 -12.39 -32.80
N VAL A 222 38.23 -13.31 -32.90
CA VAL A 222 38.41 -14.56 -33.66
C VAL A 222 37.60 -14.53 -34.95
N VAL A 223 36.29 -14.29 -34.87
CA VAL A 223 35.42 -14.43 -36.04
C VAL A 223 35.58 -13.26 -37.01
N SER A 224 35.65 -12.03 -36.52
CA SER A 224 35.74 -10.83 -37.36
C SER A 224 36.98 -10.79 -38.28
N PRO A 225 38.21 -11.09 -37.81
CA PRO A 225 39.38 -11.13 -38.70
C PRO A 225 39.28 -12.21 -39.78
N ILE A 226 38.69 -13.37 -39.44
CA ILE A 226 38.51 -14.49 -40.37
C ILE A 226 37.49 -14.12 -41.46
N THR A 227 36.35 -13.54 -41.08
CA THR A 227 35.32 -13.13 -42.04
C THR A 227 35.80 -11.97 -42.90
N LEU A 228 36.55 -11.02 -42.35
CA LEU A 228 37.13 -9.91 -43.11
C LEU A 228 38.21 -10.40 -44.09
N ALA A 229 39.08 -11.34 -43.68
CA ALA A 229 40.04 -11.97 -44.57
C ALA A 229 39.35 -12.73 -45.70
N ALA A 230 38.32 -13.52 -45.39
CA ALA A 230 37.53 -14.24 -46.37
C ALA A 230 36.81 -13.30 -47.35
N ALA A 231 36.28 -12.18 -46.86
CA ALA A 231 35.61 -11.18 -47.69
C ALA A 231 36.59 -10.45 -48.62
N ILE A 232 37.74 -10.02 -48.11
CA ILE A 232 38.79 -9.36 -48.91
C ILE A 232 39.29 -10.27 -50.03
N LEU A 233 39.51 -11.56 -49.72
CA LEU A 233 39.97 -12.55 -50.69
C LEU A 233 38.86 -13.05 -51.63
N SER A 234 37.60 -12.71 -51.35
CA SER A 234 36.44 -13.00 -52.20
C SER A 234 36.05 -11.82 -53.10
N MET A 235 36.67 -10.63 -52.96
CA MET A 235 36.44 -9.51 -53.89
C MET A 235 37.12 -9.79 -55.25
N GLN A 236 36.50 -9.33 -56.34
CA GLN A 236 36.99 -9.53 -57.72
C GLN A 236 38.40 -8.96 -57.91
N GLU A 237 39.19 -9.65 -58.76
CA GLU A 237 40.65 -9.53 -58.90
C GLU A 237 41.18 -8.12 -59.28
N GLU A 238 40.37 -7.18 -59.74
CA GLU A 238 40.82 -5.87 -60.21
C GLU A 238 41.29 -4.91 -59.10
N ALA A 239 41.02 -5.20 -57.82
CA ALA A 239 41.35 -4.33 -56.69
C ALA A 239 42.45 -4.86 -55.75
N ILE A 240 43.06 -6.01 -56.05
CA ILE A 240 44.02 -6.68 -55.17
C ILE A 240 45.45 -6.43 -55.69
N PRO A 241 46.41 -5.95 -54.87
CA PRO A 241 47.80 -5.80 -55.31
C PRO A 241 48.39 -7.17 -55.66
N ASP A 242 49.11 -7.28 -56.80
CA ASP A 242 49.60 -8.54 -57.43
C ASP A 242 50.33 -9.53 -56.50
N PHE A 243 50.81 -9.08 -55.33
CA PHE A 243 51.45 -9.91 -54.31
C PHE A 243 50.46 -10.78 -53.50
N LEU A 244 49.16 -10.50 -53.58
CA LEU A 244 48.11 -11.05 -52.72
C LEU A 244 47.02 -11.77 -53.53
N GLY A 245 47.39 -12.48 -54.60
CA GLY A 245 46.44 -13.29 -55.38
C GLY A 245 45.69 -14.34 -54.53
N PRO A 246 44.51 -14.83 -54.98
CA PRO A 246 43.60 -15.70 -54.24
C PRO A 246 44.17 -17.12 -54.07
N THR A 247 45.22 -17.24 -53.26
CA THR A 247 45.97 -18.46 -52.99
C THR A 247 45.85 -18.81 -51.52
N LYS A 248 45.88 -20.11 -51.17
CA LYS A 248 45.80 -20.56 -49.77
C LYS A 248 46.84 -19.89 -48.87
N LEU A 249 48.00 -19.53 -49.43
CA LEU A 249 49.10 -18.84 -48.75
C LEU A 249 48.74 -17.40 -48.31
N SER A 250 48.01 -16.66 -49.16
CA SER A 250 47.56 -15.30 -48.84
C SER A 250 46.60 -15.27 -47.64
N PHE A 251 45.69 -16.24 -47.56
CA PHE A 251 44.75 -16.38 -46.43
C PHE A 251 45.48 -16.61 -45.12
N PHE A 252 46.51 -17.46 -45.10
CA PHE A 252 47.33 -17.75 -43.92
C PHE A 252 48.21 -16.58 -43.47
N LEU A 253 48.58 -15.67 -44.36
CA LEU A 253 49.35 -14.46 -44.03
C LEU A 253 48.45 -13.31 -43.57
N LEU A 254 47.26 -13.17 -44.18
CA LEU A 254 46.38 -12.02 -43.97
C LEU A 254 45.57 -12.13 -42.67
N THR A 255 45.16 -13.34 -42.27
CA THR A 255 44.47 -13.58 -40.99
C THR A 255 45.26 -13.15 -39.75
N PRO A 256 46.53 -13.56 -39.52
CA PRO A 256 47.28 -13.12 -38.35
C PRO A 256 47.58 -11.61 -38.37
N MET A 257 47.75 -11.01 -39.55
CA MET A 257 47.95 -9.56 -39.69
C MET A 257 46.71 -8.77 -39.25
N LEU A 258 45.52 -9.21 -39.65
CA LEU A 258 44.25 -8.61 -39.19
C LEU A 258 43.99 -8.82 -37.70
N ILE A 259 44.32 -9.99 -37.14
CA ILE A 259 44.21 -10.22 -35.69
C ILE A 259 45.09 -9.22 -34.93
N LEU A 260 46.32 -8.99 -35.40
CA LEU A 260 47.25 -8.04 -34.80
C LEU A 260 46.72 -6.60 -34.91
N LEU A 261 46.17 -6.23 -36.07
CA LEU A 261 45.52 -4.93 -36.29
C LEU A 261 44.34 -4.71 -35.31
N VAL A 262 43.41 -5.67 -35.22
CA VAL A 262 42.25 -5.60 -34.32
C VAL A 262 42.69 -5.49 -32.87
N SER A 263 43.73 -6.23 -32.46
CA SER A 263 44.29 -6.13 -31.11
C SER A 263 44.90 -4.76 -30.79
N LEU A 264 45.51 -4.12 -31.80
CA LEU A 264 46.15 -2.81 -31.64
C LEU A 264 45.09 -1.70 -31.54
N VAL A 265 44.05 -1.77 -32.38
CA VAL A 265 42.89 -0.86 -32.30
C VAL A 265 42.17 -0.99 -30.97
N ALA A 266 41.92 -2.22 -30.49
CA ALA A 266 41.26 -2.44 -29.20
C ALA A 266 42.08 -1.86 -28.02
N ARG A 267 43.41 -2.00 -28.04
CA ARG A 267 44.29 -1.38 -27.03
C ARG A 267 44.26 0.14 -27.08
N LEU A 268 44.20 0.73 -28.29
CA LEU A 268 44.10 2.17 -28.45
C LEU A 268 42.78 2.71 -27.89
N VAL A 269 41.66 2.04 -28.15
CA VAL A 269 40.34 2.42 -27.60
C VAL A 269 40.34 2.32 -26.07
N GLN A 270 40.85 1.21 -25.50
CA GLN A 270 40.95 1.06 -24.04
C GLN A 270 41.87 2.10 -23.38
N HIS A 271 42.95 2.48 -24.06
CA HIS A 271 43.84 3.53 -23.59
C HIS A 271 43.17 4.90 -23.67
N TRP A 272 42.38 5.15 -24.71
CA TRP A 272 41.62 6.39 -24.89
C TRP A 272 40.56 6.57 -23.80
N ASP A 273 39.79 5.53 -23.48
CA ASP A 273 38.79 5.56 -22.39
C ASP A 273 39.44 5.86 -21.04
N LYS A 274 40.60 5.25 -20.73
CA LYS A 274 41.36 5.56 -19.52
C LYS A 274 41.78 7.03 -19.47
N VAL A 275 42.32 7.55 -20.57
CA VAL A 275 42.74 8.96 -20.65
C VAL A 275 41.54 9.90 -20.47
N GLN A 276 40.37 9.55 -21.02
CA GLN A 276 39.15 10.34 -20.89
C GLN A 276 38.58 10.33 -19.46
N LEU A 277 38.69 9.20 -18.75
CA LEU A 277 38.36 9.09 -17.32
C LEU A 277 39.32 9.92 -16.45
N TYR A 278 40.60 9.97 -16.81
CA TYR A 278 41.59 10.82 -16.14
C TYR A 278 41.38 12.32 -16.38
N MET A 279 40.91 12.73 -17.57
CA MET A 279 40.62 14.14 -17.86
C MET A 279 39.29 14.64 -17.26
N SER A 280 38.31 13.76 -17.04
CA SER A 280 36.98 14.15 -16.51
C SER A 280 36.94 14.32 -14.99
N HIS A 281 37.97 13.89 -14.23
CA HIS A 281 38.09 14.11 -12.78
C HIS A 281 39.46 14.72 -12.39
N PRO A 282 39.71 16.02 -12.64
CA PRO A 282 40.95 16.67 -12.21
C PRO A 282 41.02 16.97 -10.69
N GLY A 283 39.98 16.65 -9.91
CA GLY A 283 39.81 17.14 -8.53
C GLY A 283 40.37 16.30 -7.37
N ASN A 284 40.73 15.03 -7.57
CA ASN A 284 41.05 14.13 -6.44
C ASN A 284 42.55 14.04 -6.06
N TRP A 285 43.38 15.00 -6.49
CA TRP A 285 44.80 15.04 -6.10
C TRP A 285 45.08 15.75 -4.76
N VAL A 286 44.07 16.29 -4.07
CA VAL A 286 44.27 16.99 -2.79
C VAL A 286 44.04 16.10 -1.54
N GLN A 287 43.37 14.95 -1.66
CA GLN A 287 43.00 14.17 -0.47
C GLN A 287 43.93 12.98 -0.14
N GLY A 288 44.90 12.68 -1.01
CA GLY A 288 45.87 11.59 -0.81
C GLY A 288 47.09 11.95 0.04
N ARG A 289 47.39 13.24 0.27
CA ARG A 289 48.60 13.67 0.98
C ARG A 289 48.40 13.94 2.48
N LYS A 290 47.20 13.69 3.03
CA LYS A 290 46.88 13.91 4.46
C LYS A 290 46.77 12.63 5.31
N ARG A 291 47.01 11.45 4.76
CA ARG A 291 46.96 10.18 5.54
C ARG A 291 48.32 9.63 6.01
N ASP A 292 49.43 10.25 5.62
CA ASP A 292 50.78 9.79 6.01
C ASP A 292 51.42 10.60 7.15
N VAL A 293 50.63 11.44 7.85
CA VAL A 293 51.09 12.15 9.06
C VAL A 293 50.08 11.92 10.18
N ASN A 294 50.02 10.67 10.67
CA ASN A 294 49.66 10.33 12.04
C ASN A 294 49.90 8.83 12.27
N LEU A 295 51.18 8.45 12.26
CA LEU A 295 51.66 7.30 13.01
C LEU A 295 52.83 7.78 13.88
N GLY A 296 52.62 7.76 15.20
CA GLY A 296 53.66 7.87 16.22
C GLY A 296 53.74 9.22 16.93
N ILE A 297 53.26 9.26 18.19
CA ILE A 297 54.03 9.56 19.41
C ILE A 297 53.04 9.70 20.59
N VAL A 298 53.20 8.78 21.55
CA VAL A 298 52.74 8.71 22.97
C VAL A 298 51.25 8.58 23.23
#